data_AF-A0A1F7X2J2-F1
#
_entry.id   AF-A0A1F7X2J2-F1
#
_cell.length_a   1.000
_cell.length_b   1.000
_cell.length_c   1.000
_cell.angle_alpha   90.00
_cell.angle_beta   90.00
_cell.angle_gamma   90.00
#
_symmetry.space_group_name_H-M   'P 1'
#
loop_
_entity.id
_entity.type
_entity.pdbx_description
1 polymer ?
#
loop_
_entity_poly.entity_id
_entity_poly.type
_entity_poly.pdbx_seq_one_letter_code
_entity_poly.pdbx_strand_id
1 'polypeptide(L)'
;MKGEKKRAKRKMMSDSDLKQIAKDLFCNKIFCDRHLSNPKDITLSFPVLLLMEKKDLAKMEKEINFIYEYYDKAGPMAVNGKPIFFSCRTLRAPETEKMFDFYNKFQQAYDSL
;
A
#
# COMPACT_ATOMS: atom_id res chain seq x y z
N MET A 1 21.45 19.44 -19.19
CA MET A 1 20.33 18.51 -18.92
C MET A 1 20.89 17.09 -18.89
N LYS A 2 20.97 16.46 -17.72
CA LYS A 2 21.48 15.08 -17.59
C LYS A 2 20.39 14.11 -18.04
N GLY A 3 20.73 13.22 -18.97
CA GLY A 3 19.80 12.26 -19.56
C GLY A 3 19.04 11.45 -18.50
N GLU A 4 17.73 11.34 -18.70
CA GLU A 4 16.88 10.46 -17.91
C GLU A 4 17.41 9.02 -18.01
N LYS A 5 18.04 8.54 -16.94
CA LYS A 5 18.31 7.10 -16.81
C LYS A 5 16.96 6.40 -16.82
N LYS A 6 16.68 5.57 -17.84
CA LYS A 6 15.47 4.73 -17.90
C LYS A 6 15.36 3.92 -16.60
N ARG A 7 14.39 4.27 -15.76
CA ARG A 7 14.11 3.61 -14.48
C ARG A 7 13.78 2.14 -14.77
N ALA A 8 14.49 1.21 -14.12
CA ALA A 8 14.28 -0.22 -14.33
C ALA A 8 12.80 -0.59 -14.11
N LYS A 9 12.25 -1.44 -14.99
CA LYS A 9 10.87 -1.90 -14.87
C LYS A 9 10.75 -2.72 -13.58
N ARG A 10 9.87 -2.30 -12.66
CA ARG A 10 9.61 -3.00 -11.39
C ARG A 10 9.23 -4.46 -11.68
N LYS A 11 9.94 -5.41 -11.06
CA LYS A 11 9.61 -6.84 -11.06
C LYS A 11 8.36 -7.08 -10.21
N MET A 12 7.48 -7.98 -10.66
CA MET A 12 6.35 -8.42 -9.83
C MET A 12 6.85 -9.11 -8.56
N MET A 13 6.09 -8.94 -7.48
CA MET A 13 6.40 -9.60 -6.21
C MET A 13 6.12 -11.10 -6.28
N SER A 14 6.84 -11.85 -5.45
CA SER A 14 6.66 -13.30 -5.39
C SER A 14 5.39 -13.68 -4.63
N ASP A 15 4.91 -14.90 -4.86
CA ASP A 15 3.76 -15.45 -4.14
C ASP A 15 3.99 -15.50 -2.63
N SER A 16 5.23 -15.76 -2.21
CA SER A 16 5.62 -15.75 -0.81
C SER A 16 5.46 -14.37 -0.19
N ASP A 17 5.89 -13.32 -0.90
CA ASP A 17 5.78 -11.94 -0.44
C ASP A 17 4.31 -11.51 -0.37
N LEU A 18 3.52 -11.82 -1.39
CA LEU A 18 2.08 -11.49 -1.42
C LEU A 18 1.32 -12.20 -0.30
N LYS A 19 1.64 -13.47 -0.04
CA LYS A 19 1.06 -14.23 1.07
C LYS A 19 1.45 -13.64 2.42
N GLN A 20 2.68 -13.16 2.58
CA GLN A 20 3.12 -12.50 3.80
C GLN A 20 2.38 -11.18 4.03
N ILE A 21 2.23 -10.35 2.99
CA ILE A 21 1.47 -9.10 3.07
C ILE A 21 0.00 -9.36 3.42
N ALA A 22 -0.62 -10.38 2.82
CA ALA A 22 -1.98 -10.79 3.15
C ALA A 22 -2.13 -11.20 4.63
N LYS A 23 -1.17 -11.97 5.15
CA LYS A 23 -1.13 -12.36 6.57
C LYS A 23 -0.96 -11.14 7.47
N ASP A 24 -0.09 -10.21 7.08
CA ASP A 24 0.15 -8.99 7.86
C ASP A 24 -1.05 -8.03 7.85
N LEU A 25 -1.81 -7.98 6.76
CA LEU A 25 -3.11 -7.30 6.71
C LEU A 25 -4.12 -7.95 7.65
N PHE A 26 -4.26 -9.27 7.56
CA PHE A 26 -5.17 -10.04 8.43
C PHE A 26 -4.85 -9.88 9.92
N CYS A 27 -3.56 -9.88 10.28
CA CYS A 27 -3.10 -9.68 11.66
C CYS A 27 -3.03 -8.20 12.09
N ASN A 28 -3.59 -7.27 11.32
CA ASN A 28 -3.60 -5.83 11.61
C ASN A 28 -2.19 -5.23 11.85
N LYS A 29 -1.19 -5.66 11.08
CA LYS A 29 0.20 -5.15 11.15
C LYS A 29 0.50 -4.06 10.13
N ILE A 30 -0.36 -3.89 9.12
CA ILE A 30 -0.23 -2.84 8.10
C ILE A 30 -1.44 -1.90 8.14
N PHE A 31 -1.19 -0.63 7.83
CA PHE A 31 -2.21 0.34 7.48
C PHE A 31 -2.26 0.49 5.95
N CYS A 32 -3.46 0.58 5.37
CA CYS A 32 -3.62 0.70 3.92
C CYS A 32 -4.69 1.72 3.52
N ASP A 33 -4.70 2.08 2.24
CA ASP A 33 -5.67 3.01 1.66
C ASP A 33 -7.13 2.56 1.84
N ARG A 34 -7.38 1.25 1.98
CA ARG A 34 -8.73 0.69 2.21
C ARG A 34 -9.25 0.92 3.63
N HIS A 35 -8.40 1.37 4.57
CA HIS A 35 -8.83 1.77 5.92
C HIS A 35 -9.37 3.21 5.98
N LEU A 36 -9.32 3.94 4.87
CA LEU A 36 -9.78 5.33 4.77
C LEU A 36 -11.22 5.36 4.26
N SER A 37 -12.10 6.11 4.95
CA SER A 37 -13.48 6.31 4.51
C SER A 37 -13.58 7.21 3.28
N ASN A 38 -12.66 8.16 3.16
CA ASN A 38 -12.56 9.07 2.01
C ASN A 38 -11.19 8.90 1.33
N PRO A 39 -11.13 8.53 0.04
CA PRO A 39 -9.86 8.37 -0.68
C PRO A 39 -8.97 9.63 -0.67
N LYS A 40 -9.57 10.82 -0.55
CA LYS A 40 -8.81 12.08 -0.50
C LYS A 40 -7.96 12.21 0.77
N ASP A 41 -8.28 11.47 1.83
CA ASP A 41 -7.54 11.50 3.10
C ASP A 41 -6.21 10.75 3.03
N ILE A 42 -5.91 10.09 1.90
CA ILE A 42 -4.68 9.30 1.75
C ILE A 42 -3.42 10.14 1.96
N THR A 43 -3.43 11.42 1.57
CA THR A 43 -2.29 12.32 1.76
C THR A 43 -2.09 12.74 3.22
N LEU A 44 -3.12 12.61 4.06
CA LEU A 44 -2.99 12.85 5.50
C LEU A 44 -2.23 11.69 6.18
N SER A 45 -2.44 10.46 5.72
CA SER A 45 -1.72 9.28 6.22
C SER A 45 -0.38 9.06 5.50
N PHE A 46 -0.29 9.43 4.22
CA PHE A 46 0.89 9.28 3.38
C PHE A 46 1.29 10.62 2.75
N PRO A 47 1.79 11.59 3.54
CA PRO A 47 2.17 12.93 3.05
C PRO A 47 3.22 12.90 1.94
N VAL A 48 3.99 11.81 1.79
CA VAL A 48 4.92 11.63 0.67
C VAL A 48 4.25 11.73 -0.70
N LEU A 49 2.97 11.38 -0.81
CA LEU A 49 2.21 11.48 -2.07
C LEU A 49 1.94 12.94 -2.45
N LEU A 50 1.81 13.83 -1.47
CA LEU A 50 1.63 15.26 -1.70
C LEU A 50 2.89 15.91 -2.30
N LEU A 51 4.06 15.33 -2.02
CA LEU A 51 5.36 15.83 -2.49
C LEU A 51 5.72 15.35 -3.90
N MET A 52 4.89 14.52 -4.54
CA MET A 52 5.13 14.02 -5.90
C MET A 52 4.80 15.07 -6.96
N GLU A 53 5.55 15.07 -8.07
CA GLU A 53 5.16 15.83 -9.26
C GLU A 53 3.82 15.31 -9.81
N LYS A 54 2.95 16.22 -10.28
CA LYS A 54 1.62 15.89 -10.81
C LYS A 54 1.65 14.80 -11.89
N LYS A 55 2.66 14.82 -12.76
CA LYS A 55 2.83 13.83 -13.84
C LYS A 55 3.09 12.42 -13.29
N ASP A 56 3.88 12.32 -12.22
CA ASP A 56 4.27 11.05 -11.61
C ASP A 56 3.14 10.50 -10.74
N LEU A 57 2.40 11.39 -10.06
CA LEU A 57 1.19 11.03 -9.33
C LEU A 57 0.13 10.45 -10.28
N ALA A 58 -0.17 11.13 -11.39
CA ALA A 58 -1.13 10.66 -12.39
C ALA A 58 -0.71 9.32 -13.03
N LYS A 59 0.61 9.05 -13.13
CA LYS A 59 1.12 7.75 -13.56
C LYS A 59 0.93 6.68 -12.49
N MET A 60 1.23 7.02 -11.23
CA MET A 60 1.07 6.13 -10.08
C MET A 60 -0.39 5.69 -9.93
N GLU A 61 -1.35 6.62 -10.04
CA GLU A 61 -2.79 6.34 -9.95
C GLU A 61 -3.28 5.33 -11.01
N LYS A 62 -2.60 5.25 -12.16
CA LYS A 62 -2.93 4.29 -13.24
C LYS A 62 -2.30 2.92 -13.03
N GLU A 63 -1.14 2.84 -12.37
CA GLU A 63 -0.38 1.60 -12.24
C GLU A 63 -0.60 0.91 -10.89
N ILE A 64 -0.86 1.68 -9.84
CA ILE A 64 -0.93 1.21 -8.45
C ILE A 64 -2.38 1.04 -8.04
N ASN A 65 -2.68 -0.09 -7.40
CA ASN A 65 -4.02 -0.44 -6.95
C ASN A 65 -4.15 -0.55 -5.42
N PHE A 66 -3.03 -0.67 -4.71
CA PHE A 66 -2.99 -0.79 -3.25
C PHE A 66 -1.77 -0.05 -2.70
N ILE A 67 -1.98 0.75 -1.66
CA ILE A 67 -0.97 1.55 -0.97
C ILE A 67 -1.03 1.21 0.51
N TYR A 68 0.11 0.86 1.09
CA TYR A 68 0.18 0.45 2.49
C TYR A 68 1.53 0.76 3.11
N GLU A 69 1.58 0.73 4.44
CA GLU A 69 2.82 0.69 5.21
C GLU A 69 2.61 -0.05 6.53
N TYR A 70 3.68 -0.55 7.13
CA TYR A 70 3.63 -1.23 8.43
C TYR A 70 3.45 -0.23 9.57
N TYR A 71 2.59 -0.54 10.55
CA TYR A 71 2.32 0.33 11.70
C TYR A 71 3.58 0.66 12.51
N ASP A 72 4.57 -0.22 12.53
CA ASP A 72 5.86 0.01 13.21
C ASP A 72 6.73 1.09 12.52
N LYS A 73 6.32 1.57 11.34
CA LYS A 73 6.93 2.70 10.63
C LYS A 73 6.14 4.00 10.78
N ALA A 74 5.04 3.99 11.54
CA ALA A 74 4.24 5.17 11.75
C ALA A 74 5.05 6.23 12.53
N GLY A 75 4.97 7.48 12.07
CA GLY A 75 5.35 8.64 12.86
C GLY A 75 4.25 9.01 13.86
N PRO A 76 4.33 10.21 14.46
CA PRO A 76 3.26 10.75 15.29
C PRO A 76 1.92 10.79 14.57
N MET A 77 0.83 10.68 15.33
CA MET A 77 -0.54 10.65 14.79
C MET A 77 -0.90 11.96 14.07
N ALA A 78 -1.71 11.84 13.01
CA ALA A 78 -2.32 12.97 12.33
C ALA A 78 -3.47 13.57 13.16
N VAL A 79 -3.88 14.79 12.81
CA VAL A 79 -4.98 15.53 13.46
C VAL A 79 -6.33 14.79 13.41
N ASN A 80 -6.50 13.86 12.47
CA ASN A 80 -7.69 13.01 12.33
C ASN A 80 -7.58 11.69 13.12
N GLY A 81 -6.54 11.51 13.94
CA GLY A 81 -6.34 10.29 14.73
C GLY A 81 -5.92 9.07 13.90
N LYS A 82 -5.37 9.26 12.70
CA LYS A 82 -4.80 8.18 11.87
C LYS A 82 -3.25 8.24 11.89
N PRO A 83 -2.56 7.11 11.64
CA PRO A 83 -1.09 7.11 11.56
C PRO A 83 -0.57 7.91 10.37
N ILE A 84 0.63 8.50 10.52
CA ILE A 84 1.37 9.19 9.45
C ILE A 84 2.56 8.32 9.02
N PHE A 85 2.80 8.22 7.71
CA PHE A 85 3.92 7.52 7.13
C PHE A 85 4.72 8.41 6.16
N PHE A 86 6.03 8.48 6.35
CA PHE A 86 6.97 9.15 5.45
C PHE A 86 7.52 8.22 4.35
N SER A 87 6.85 7.09 4.13
CA SER A 87 7.06 6.16 3.03
C SER A 87 5.75 5.45 2.72
N CYS A 88 5.68 4.80 1.57
CA CYS A 88 4.61 3.87 1.27
C CYS A 88 5.13 2.73 0.40
N ARG A 89 4.55 1.55 0.59
CA ARG A 89 4.67 0.39 -0.28
C ARG A 89 3.45 0.31 -1.18
N THR A 90 3.60 -0.30 -2.35
CA THR A 90 2.55 -0.32 -3.38
C THR A 90 2.42 -1.68 -4.05
N LEU A 91 1.20 -2.04 -4.45
CA LEU A 91 0.91 -3.19 -5.32
C LEU A 91 0.22 -2.74 -6.59
N ARG A 92 0.48 -3.45 -7.69
CA ARG A 92 -0.30 -3.34 -8.93
C ARG A 92 -1.55 -4.22 -8.85
N ALA A 93 -2.52 -3.97 -9.71
CA ALA A 93 -3.79 -4.74 -9.75
C ALA A 93 -3.63 -6.27 -9.65
N PRO A 94 -2.79 -6.96 -10.46
CA PRO A 94 -2.68 -8.42 -10.36
C PRO A 94 -2.00 -8.90 -9.06
N GLU A 95 -1.14 -8.07 -8.47
CA GLU A 95 -0.53 -8.36 -7.16
C GLU A 95 -1.56 -8.19 -6.04
N THR A 96 -2.37 -7.13 -6.11
CA THR A 96 -3.44 -6.87 -5.15
C THR A 96 -4.48 -7.98 -5.14
N GLU A 97 -4.95 -8.40 -6.32
CA GLU A 97 -5.92 -9.50 -6.47
C GLU A 97 -5.41 -10.77 -5.81
N LYS A 98 -4.19 -11.20 -6.16
CA LYS A 98 -3.58 -12.40 -5.60
C LYS A 98 -3.29 -12.30 -4.11
N MET A 99 -2.94 -11.12 -3.61
CA MET A 99 -2.79 -10.87 -2.17
C MET A 99 -4.14 -11.03 -1.44
N PHE A 100 -5.23 -10.47 -1.98
CA PHE A 100 -6.56 -10.63 -1.39
C PHE A 100 -7.09 -12.07 -1.46
N ASP A 101 -6.72 -12.86 -2.48
CA ASP A 101 -7.02 -14.30 -2.50
C ASP A 101 -6.40 -15.02 -1.29
N PHE A 102 -5.16 -14.69 -0.93
CA PHE A 102 -4.53 -15.24 0.27
C PHE A 102 -5.20 -14.74 1.55
N TYR A 103 -5.55 -13.45 1.61
CA TYR A 103 -6.25 -12.85 2.75
C TYR A 103 -7.59 -13.57 3.01
N ASN A 104 -8.39 -13.76 1.96
CA ASN A 104 -9.69 -14.42 2.04
C ASN A 104 -9.56 -15.87 2.53
N LYS A 105 -8.49 -16.59 2.12
CA LYS A 105 -8.20 -17.93 2.64
C LYS A 105 -7.85 -17.93 4.13
N PHE A 106 -7.12 -16.93 4.60
CA PHE A 106 -6.84 -16.79 6.05
C PHE A 106 -8.12 -16.50 6.83
N GLN A 107 -8.97 -15.61 6.31
CA GLN A 107 -10.25 -15.28 6.95
C GLN A 107 -11.17 -16.50 7.01
N GLN A 108 -11.35 -17.23 5.90
CA GLN A 108 -12.16 -18.46 5.87
C GLN A 108 -11.65 -19.52 6.84
N ALA A 109 -10.32 -19.72 6.92
CA ALA A 109 -9.72 -20.67 7.84
C ALA A 109 -9.92 -20.27 9.31
N TYR A 110 -9.88 -18.96 9.62
CA TYR A 110 -10.14 -18.44 10.96
C TYR A 110 -11.61 -18.53 11.35
N ASP A 111 -12.53 -18.20 10.43
CA ASP A 111 -13.98 -18.26 10.67
C ASP A 111 -14.49 -19.71 10.84
N SER A 112 -13.68 -20.71 10.47
CA SER A 112 -13.97 -22.14 10.60
C SER A 112 -13.46 -22.75 11.91
N LEU A 113 -12.79 -21.98 12.78
CA LEU A 113 -12.32 -22.40 14.11
C LEU A 113 -13.42 -22.25 15.17
#